data_AF-A0A1I5Z1Y6-F1
#
_entry.id   AF-A0A1I5Z1Y6-F1
#
_cell.length_a   1.000
_cell.length_b   1.000
_cell.length_c   1.000
_cell.angle_alpha   90.00
_cell.angle_beta   90.00
_cell.angle_gamma   90.00
#
_symmetry.space_group_name_H-M   'P 1'
#
loop_
_entity.id
_entity.type
_entity.pdbx_description
1 polymer ?
#
loop_
_entity_poly.entity_id
_entity_poly.type
_entity_poly.pdbx_seq_one_letter_code
_entity_poly.pdbx_strand_id
1 'polypeptide(L)'
;MKYSASLLFSLLLSTFCFSQNGFTSLFDGKTLNGWKRIVGSGNYTVENGMITGTTVAGSPNTFLATEKEYGDFILEFDAKVNDTASNSGVQVRSHYDANEINGSNKGRVYGYQVEEDASSRAWSGGIYEEARRGWLYPVTLNPAAQDLFKTGEWNHYTIECIGNTIKTWINNKPVAT
;
A
#
# COMPACT_ATOMS: atom_id res chain seq x y z
N MET A 1 -36.41 -35.58 -39.91
CA MET A 1 -36.47 -35.06 -38.52
C MET A 1 -35.18 -34.30 -38.25
N LYS A 2 -35.28 -33.13 -37.60
CA LYS A 2 -34.30 -32.03 -37.62
C LYS A 2 -33.12 -32.28 -36.67
N TYR A 3 -31.90 -31.97 -37.11
CA TYR A 3 -30.73 -31.80 -36.25
C TYR A 3 -30.64 -30.34 -35.81
N SER A 4 -30.56 -30.08 -34.50
CA SER A 4 -30.37 -28.74 -33.93
C SER A 4 -28.94 -28.64 -33.40
N ALA A 5 -28.12 -27.77 -34.00
CA ALA A 5 -26.81 -27.42 -33.48
C ALA A 5 -26.94 -26.10 -32.72
N SER A 6 -26.72 -26.15 -31.40
CA SER A 6 -26.64 -24.95 -30.57
C SER A 6 -25.21 -24.43 -30.56
N LEU A 7 -24.98 -23.27 -31.16
CA LEU A 7 -23.71 -22.54 -31.09
C LEU A 7 -23.68 -21.77 -29.76
N LEU A 8 -22.77 -22.11 -28.85
CA LEU A 8 -22.50 -21.28 -27.67
C LEU A 8 -21.66 -20.07 -28.10
N PHE A 9 -22.26 -18.88 -28.02
CA PHE A 9 -21.52 -17.62 -28.19
C PHE A 9 -20.87 -17.27 -26.85
N SER A 10 -19.57 -17.52 -26.71
CA SER A 10 -18.82 -17.14 -25.53
C SER A 10 -18.47 -15.65 -25.65
N LEU A 11 -19.15 -14.81 -24.86
CA LEU A 11 -18.88 -13.38 -24.79
C LEU A 11 -17.62 -13.18 -23.93
N LEU A 12 -16.47 -13.06 -24.58
CA LEU A 12 -15.23 -12.59 -23.96
C LEU A 12 -15.42 -11.12 -23.54
N LEU A 13 -15.75 -10.88 -22.27
CA LEU A 13 -15.59 -9.55 -21.68
C LEU A 13 -14.09 -9.27 -21.57
N SER A 14 -13.55 -8.56 -22.55
CA SER A 14 -12.26 -7.88 -22.40
C SER A 14 -12.44 -6.76 -21.39
N THR A 15 -11.91 -6.96 -20.19
CA THR A 15 -11.73 -5.87 -19.22
C THR A 15 -10.70 -4.91 -19.77
N PHE A 16 -11.16 -3.86 -20.45
CA PHE A 16 -10.33 -2.70 -20.75
C PHE A 16 -9.99 -2.03 -19.41
N CYS A 17 -8.74 -2.16 -18.99
CA CYS A 17 -8.18 -1.31 -17.95
C CYS A 17 -8.09 0.10 -18.53
N PHE A 18 -9.04 0.97 -18.19
CA PHE A 18 -8.96 2.38 -18.52
C PHE A 18 -7.76 2.96 -17.76
N SER A 19 -6.72 3.37 -18.50
CA SER A 19 -5.71 4.26 -17.95
C SER A 19 -6.42 5.56 -17.60
N GLN A 20 -6.53 5.87 -16.30
CA GLN A 20 -6.77 7.26 -15.87
C GLN A 20 -5.66 8.10 -16.52
N ASN A 21 -6.04 9.09 -17.32
CA ASN A 21 -5.11 9.91 -18.09
C ASN A 21 -3.93 10.38 -17.20
N GLY A 22 -2.72 9.88 -17.49
CA GLY A 22 -1.49 10.27 -16.79
C GLY A 22 -0.96 9.30 -15.73
N PHE A 23 -1.73 8.31 -15.28
CA PHE A 23 -1.26 7.32 -14.31
C PHE A 23 -0.58 6.11 -14.98
N THR A 24 0.53 5.67 -14.38
CA THR A 24 1.18 4.40 -14.72
C THR A 24 0.88 3.38 -13.64
N SER A 25 0.33 2.23 -14.00
CA SER A 25 0.07 1.17 -13.02
C SER A 25 1.38 0.59 -12.47
N LEU A 26 1.50 0.50 -11.16
CA LEU A 26 2.61 -0.18 -10.48
C LEU A 26 2.40 -1.69 -10.38
N PHE A 27 1.16 -2.15 -10.54
CA PHE A 27 0.78 -3.56 -10.41
C PHE A 27 -0.10 -3.98 -11.60
N ASP A 28 0.19 -5.13 -12.18
CA ASP A 28 -0.50 -5.64 -13.37
C ASP A 28 -1.74 -6.49 -13.05
N GLY A 29 -2.05 -6.66 -11.75
CA GLY A 29 -3.15 -7.52 -11.28
C GLY A 29 -2.82 -9.02 -11.31
N LYS A 30 -1.60 -9.43 -11.63
CA LYS A 30 -1.26 -10.83 -11.93
C LYS A 30 0.06 -11.29 -11.33
N THR A 31 1.08 -10.43 -11.32
CA THR A 31 2.45 -10.77 -10.94
C THR A 31 3.05 -9.69 -10.07
N LEU A 32 4.11 -10.04 -9.34
CA LEU A 32 4.93 -9.08 -8.59
C LEU A 32 6.10 -8.56 -9.44
N ASN A 33 5.97 -8.56 -10.77
CA ASN A 33 7.00 -7.99 -11.63
C ASN A 33 7.17 -6.49 -11.34
N GLY A 34 8.42 -6.05 -11.18
CA GLY A 34 8.73 -4.68 -10.75
C GLY A 34 8.65 -4.47 -9.23
N TRP A 35 8.45 -5.54 -8.45
CA TRP A 35 8.45 -5.51 -7.00
C TRP A 35 9.49 -6.47 -6.41
N LYS A 36 10.07 -6.09 -5.27
CA LYS A 36 11.07 -6.88 -4.55
C LYS A 36 10.75 -6.91 -3.07
N ARG A 37 10.71 -8.10 -2.47
CA ARG A 37 10.64 -8.24 -1.01
C ARG A 37 11.98 -7.86 -0.39
N ILE A 38 11.95 -6.98 0.61
CA ILE A 38 13.10 -6.48 1.36
C ILE A 38 12.87 -6.76 2.84
N VAL A 39 13.91 -7.34 3.47
CA VAL A 39 13.96 -7.74 4.90
C VAL A 39 12.77 -8.59 5.35
N GLY A 40 12.84 -9.08 6.59
CA GLY A 40 11.78 -9.90 7.19
C GLY A 40 11.49 -11.21 6.46
N SER A 41 10.49 -11.91 6.98
CA SER A 41 10.05 -13.22 6.52
C SER A 41 8.54 -13.27 6.22
N GLY A 42 7.87 -12.13 6.27
CA GLY A 42 6.51 -11.98 5.76
C GLY A 42 6.42 -12.35 4.29
N ASN A 43 5.20 -12.68 3.86
CA ASN A 43 4.95 -13.12 2.50
C ASN A 43 4.07 -12.13 1.75
N TYR A 44 4.31 -12.02 0.45
CA TYR A 44 3.48 -11.26 -0.48
C TYR A 44 3.08 -12.19 -1.62
N THR A 45 1.78 -12.36 -1.81
CA THR A 45 1.18 -13.18 -2.88
C THR A 45 0.27 -12.33 -3.75
N VAL A 46 -0.01 -12.80 -4.97
CA VAL A 46 -1.09 -12.23 -5.78
C VAL A 46 -2.31 -13.12 -5.69
N GLU A 47 -3.40 -12.58 -5.17
CA GLU A 47 -4.65 -13.29 -4.94
C GLU A 47 -5.81 -12.45 -5.45
N ASN A 48 -6.66 -13.02 -6.32
CA ASN A 48 -7.85 -12.36 -6.87
C ASN A 48 -7.56 -10.95 -7.45
N GLY A 49 -6.42 -10.78 -8.10
CA GLY A 49 -6.05 -9.50 -8.71
C GLY A 49 -5.50 -8.46 -7.74
N MET A 50 -5.04 -8.87 -6.55
CA MET A 50 -4.56 -7.98 -5.48
C MET A 50 -3.26 -8.52 -4.89
N ILE A 51 -2.44 -7.65 -4.33
CA ILE A 51 -1.28 -8.03 -3.54
C ILE A 51 -1.76 -8.30 -2.11
N THR A 52 -1.58 -9.52 -1.62
CA THR A 52 -1.89 -9.90 -0.24
C THR A 52 -0.59 -10.01 0.57
N GLY A 53 -0.43 -9.12 1.55
CA GLY A 53 0.66 -9.20 2.53
C GLY A 53 0.25 -10.01 3.76
N THR A 54 1.10 -10.91 4.23
CA THR A 54 0.90 -11.65 5.50
C THR A 54 2.10 -11.51 6.42
N THR A 55 1.82 -11.12 7.66
CA THR A 55 2.81 -10.97 8.72
C THR A 55 3.15 -12.32 9.36
N VAL A 56 4.39 -12.50 9.78
CA VAL A 56 4.86 -13.70 10.50
C VAL A 56 5.29 -13.30 11.89
N ALA A 57 4.73 -13.93 12.92
CA ALA A 57 5.08 -13.65 14.31
C ALA A 57 6.59 -13.87 14.56
N GLY A 58 7.23 -12.94 15.28
CA GLY A 58 8.67 -12.98 15.55
C GLY A 58 9.57 -12.55 14.39
N SER A 59 9.00 -12.23 13.23
CA SER A 59 9.73 -11.61 12.11
C SER A 59 9.87 -10.10 12.31
N PRO A 60 10.98 -9.46 11.88
CA PRO A 60 10.98 -8.02 11.73
C PRO A 60 10.03 -7.59 10.59
N ASN A 61 9.77 -6.27 10.49
CA ASN A 61 9.00 -5.70 9.38
C ASN A 61 9.52 -6.23 8.04
N THR A 62 8.58 -6.59 7.16
CA THR A 62 8.84 -7.06 5.79
C THR A 62 8.26 -6.02 4.85
N PHE A 63 8.99 -5.65 3.80
CA PHE A 63 8.53 -4.65 2.84
C PHE A 63 8.49 -5.25 1.44
N LEU A 64 7.47 -4.90 0.65
CA LEU A 64 7.44 -5.12 -0.79
C LEU A 64 7.70 -3.78 -1.47
N ALA A 65 8.91 -3.58 -1.96
CA ALA A 65 9.33 -2.31 -2.57
C ALA A 65 9.24 -2.37 -4.10
N THR A 66 8.94 -1.24 -4.73
CA THR A 66 9.10 -1.10 -6.18
C THR A 66 10.58 -1.19 -6.56
N GLU A 67 10.88 -1.76 -7.71
CA GLU A 67 12.25 -1.76 -8.26
C GLU A 67 12.66 -0.40 -8.82
N LYS A 68 11.67 0.45 -9.14
CA LYS A 68 11.89 1.84 -9.56
C LYS A 68 11.83 2.79 -8.36
N GLU A 69 12.56 3.89 -8.48
CA GLU A 69 12.52 5.02 -7.54
C GLU A 69 11.67 6.16 -8.11
N TYR A 70 11.04 6.92 -7.22
CA TYR A 70 10.15 8.04 -7.57
C TYR A 70 10.46 9.27 -6.71
N GLY A 71 10.57 10.42 -7.37
CA GLY A 71 10.76 11.73 -6.73
C GLY A 71 9.43 12.43 -6.50
N ASP A 72 9.03 13.27 -7.45
CA ASP A 72 7.72 13.93 -7.46
C ASP A 72 6.67 13.02 -8.13
N PHE A 73 5.57 12.73 -7.41
CA PHE A 73 4.51 11.84 -7.88
C PHE A 73 3.19 12.03 -7.12
N ILE A 74 2.11 11.55 -7.73
CA ILE A 74 0.85 11.24 -7.07
C ILE A 74 0.68 9.72 -7.12
N LEU A 75 0.46 9.09 -5.97
CA LEU A 75 0.20 7.66 -5.84
C LEU A 75 -1.25 7.47 -5.40
N GLU A 76 -1.99 6.65 -6.14
CA GLU A 76 -3.33 6.21 -5.81
C GLU A 76 -3.36 4.68 -5.67
N PHE A 77 -4.03 4.19 -4.63
CA PHE A 77 -4.21 2.76 -4.39
C PHE A 77 -5.41 2.52 -3.47
N ASP A 78 -5.98 1.32 -3.57
CA ASP A 78 -6.97 0.86 -2.61
C ASP A 78 -6.32 -0.13 -1.63
N ALA A 79 -6.59 0.05 -0.34
CA ALA A 79 -6.09 -0.82 0.72
C ALA A 79 -7.23 -1.33 1.60
N LYS A 80 -7.07 -2.57 2.07
CA LYS A 80 -8.00 -3.21 3.02
C LYS A 80 -7.20 -3.94 4.09
N VAL A 81 -7.43 -3.55 5.35
CA VAL A 81 -6.83 -4.19 6.52
C VAL A 81 -7.96 -4.83 7.33
N ASN A 82 -7.86 -6.15 7.53
CA ASN A 82 -8.87 -6.92 8.27
C ASN A 82 -8.52 -7.11 9.75
N ASP A 83 -7.24 -6.96 10.10
CA ASP A 83 -6.73 -7.22 11.44
C ASP A 83 -6.50 -5.92 12.19
N THR A 84 -7.07 -5.80 13.40
CA THR A 84 -6.89 -4.65 14.29
C THR A 84 -5.69 -4.80 15.23
N ALA A 85 -5.10 -6.00 15.30
CA ALA A 85 -3.92 -6.28 16.13
C ALA A 85 -2.60 -6.05 15.37
N SER A 86 -2.65 -5.99 14.04
CA SER A 86 -1.52 -5.69 13.18
C SER A 86 -1.63 -4.27 12.62
N ASN A 87 -0.52 -3.79 12.08
CA ASN A 87 -0.37 -2.48 11.47
C ASN A 87 0.34 -2.66 10.13
N SER A 88 0.00 -1.79 9.18
CA SER A 88 0.62 -1.75 7.86
C SER A 88 0.94 -0.29 7.50
N GLY A 89 1.51 -0.08 6.32
CA GLY A 89 1.77 1.25 5.81
C GLY A 89 2.47 1.21 4.47
N VAL A 90 2.32 2.29 3.71
CA VAL A 90 3.00 2.48 2.43
C VAL A 90 4.17 3.42 2.63
N GLN A 91 5.36 2.89 2.34
CA GLN A 91 6.59 3.66 2.34
C GLN A 91 6.64 4.59 1.10
N VAL A 92 7.01 5.85 1.29
CA VAL A 92 7.18 6.85 0.23
C VAL A 92 8.54 7.53 0.36
N ARG A 93 9.29 7.59 -0.75
CA ARG A 93 10.66 8.13 -0.79
C ARG A 93 11.59 7.51 0.26
N SER A 94 11.37 6.23 0.56
CA SER A 94 12.13 5.48 1.55
C SER A 94 13.37 4.85 0.96
N HIS A 95 14.31 4.51 1.82
CA HIS A 95 15.61 3.96 1.50
C HIS A 95 15.81 2.62 2.20
N TYR A 96 16.79 1.85 1.72
CA TYR A 96 17.22 0.60 2.33
C TYR A 96 18.73 0.65 2.57
N ASP A 97 19.15 0.51 3.82
CA ASP A 97 20.54 0.27 4.17
C ASP A 97 20.73 -1.22 4.45
N ALA A 98 21.46 -1.90 3.56
CA ALA A 98 21.75 -3.33 3.70
C ALA A 98 22.74 -3.64 4.83
N ASN A 99 23.48 -2.66 5.34
CA ASN A 99 24.50 -2.83 6.37
C ASN A 99 24.05 -2.43 7.78
N GLU A 100 22.95 -1.68 7.90
CA GLU A 100 22.38 -1.32 9.19
C GLU A 100 22.00 -2.59 9.99
N ILE A 101 22.36 -2.63 11.27
CA ILE A 101 22.06 -3.73 12.18
C ILE A 101 20.85 -3.34 13.03
N ASN A 102 19.78 -4.15 12.95
CA ASN A 102 18.55 -3.97 13.70
C ASN A 102 18.34 -5.19 14.62
N GLY A 103 18.87 -5.10 15.84
CA GLY A 103 18.94 -6.22 16.76
C GLY A 103 19.79 -7.35 16.17
N SER A 104 19.22 -8.56 16.08
CA SER A 104 19.88 -9.71 15.46
C SER A 104 19.75 -9.76 13.92
N ASN A 105 19.07 -8.78 13.31
CA ASN A 105 18.83 -8.72 11.87
C ASN A 105 19.78 -7.74 11.18
N LYS A 106 20.10 -8.01 9.92
CA LYS A 106 20.85 -7.12 9.04
C LYS A 106 19.93 -6.54 7.96
N GLY A 107 20.09 -5.26 7.67
CA GLY A 107 19.29 -4.52 6.72
C GLY A 107 18.14 -3.77 7.40
N ARG A 108 17.95 -2.50 7.03
CA ARG A 108 16.84 -1.68 7.54
C ARG A 108 16.27 -0.80 6.43
N VAL A 109 14.95 -0.87 6.26
CA VAL A 109 14.20 0.13 5.48
C VAL A 109 13.90 1.31 6.40
N TYR A 110 14.04 2.52 5.88
CA TYR A 110 13.81 3.76 6.61
C TYR A 110 13.30 4.87 5.69
N GLY A 111 12.50 5.78 6.23
CA GLY A 111 11.91 6.88 5.45
C GLY A 111 10.46 7.13 5.82
N TYR A 112 9.76 7.91 5.00
CA TYR A 112 8.39 8.30 5.27
C TYR A 112 7.43 7.13 5.00
N GLN A 113 6.52 6.89 5.94
CA GLN A 113 5.47 5.90 5.87
C GLN A 113 4.12 6.61 6.03
N VAL A 114 3.20 6.32 5.12
CA VAL A 114 1.78 6.64 5.29
C VAL A 114 1.11 5.45 5.96
N GLU A 115 0.54 5.70 7.13
CA GLU A 115 0.09 4.65 8.04
C GLU A 115 -1.22 3.97 7.58
N GLU A 116 -1.32 2.67 7.83
CA GLU A 116 -2.56 1.88 7.77
C GLU A 116 -2.80 1.26 9.15
N ASP A 117 -3.62 1.94 9.95
CA ASP A 117 -3.90 1.63 11.33
C ASP A 117 -5.40 1.36 11.51
N ALA A 118 -5.73 0.07 11.56
CA ALA A 118 -7.08 -0.43 11.80
C ALA A 118 -7.45 -0.49 13.29
N SER A 119 -6.52 -0.15 14.20
CA SER A 119 -6.75 -0.17 15.64
C SER A 119 -7.59 1.05 16.09
N SER A 120 -8.00 1.05 17.36
CA SER A 120 -8.73 2.18 17.97
C SER A 120 -7.91 3.46 18.07
N ARG A 121 -6.60 3.43 17.81
CA ARG A 121 -5.76 4.64 17.71
C ARG A 121 -6.16 5.47 16.47
N ALA A 122 -6.59 4.79 15.40
CA ALA A 122 -7.17 5.38 14.20
C ALA A 122 -6.27 6.44 13.53
N TRP A 123 -4.99 6.12 13.33
CA TRP A 123 -4.01 7.02 12.71
C TRP A 123 -3.73 6.74 11.22
N SER A 124 -4.62 6.02 10.55
CA SER A 124 -4.54 5.76 9.12
C SER A 124 -4.41 7.07 8.32
N GLY A 125 -3.47 7.12 7.38
CA GLY A 125 -3.16 8.30 6.57
C GLY A 125 -2.24 9.31 7.24
N GLY A 126 -1.92 9.13 8.53
CA GLY A 126 -0.86 9.88 9.20
C GLY A 126 0.53 9.56 8.65
N ILE A 127 1.51 10.42 8.97
CA ILE A 127 2.89 10.29 8.48
C ILE A 127 3.82 9.92 9.64
N TYR A 128 4.45 8.76 9.53
CA TYR A 128 5.48 8.26 10.43
C TYR A 128 6.80 8.14 9.67
N GLU A 129 7.94 8.40 10.30
CA GLU A 129 9.24 8.17 9.69
C GLU A 129 9.89 6.91 10.25
N GLU A 130 9.75 5.83 9.49
CA GLU A 130 10.21 4.49 9.85
C GLU A 130 11.71 4.46 10.10
N ALA A 131 12.08 3.86 11.23
CA ALA A 131 13.45 3.71 11.69
C ALA A 131 14.26 5.02 11.84
N ARG A 132 13.59 6.18 11.93
CA ARG A 132 14.24 7.50 12.04
C ARG A 132 13.53 8.37 13.09
N ARG A 133 12.87 9.48 12.72
CA ARG A 133 12.31 10.47 13.66
C ARG A 133 11.01 10.02 14.34
N GLY A 134 10.34 8.98 13.84
CA GLY A 134 9.06 8.53 14.38
C GLY A 134 7.88 9.38 13.87
N TRP A 135 6.87 9.66 14.70
CA TRP A 135 5.66 10.37 14.27
C TRP A 135 5.95 11.81 13.84
N LEU A 136 5.69 12.11 12.56
CA LEU A 136 5.78 13.45 12.00
C LEU A 136 4.40 14.12 11.96
N TYR A 137 3.38 13.35 11.56
CA TYR A 137 1.99 13.79 11.52
C TYR A 137 1.08 12.69 12.09
N PRO A 138 0.94 12.59 13.43
CA PRO A 138 -0.10 11.77 14.02
C PRO A 138 -1.48 12.38 13.70
N VAL A 139 -2.49 11.55 13.47
CA VAL A 139 -3.84 12.03 13.07
C VAL A 139 -4.55 12.79 14.19
N THR A 140 -4.00 12.82 15.41
CA THR A 140 -4.44 13.75 16.46
C THR A 140 -4.31 15.23 16.07
N LEU A 141 -3.48 15.57 15.08
CA LEU A 141 -3.39 16.91 14.51
C LEU A 141 -4.57 17.24 13.58
N ASN A 142 -5.32 16.22 13.13
CA ASN A 142 -6.54 16.36 12.33
C ASN A 142 -7.60 15.33 12.81
N PRO A 143 -8.22 15.52 13.99
CA PRO A 143 -9.13 14.53 14.57
C PRO A 143 -10.34 14.17 13.68
N ALA A 144 -10.77 15.09 12.81
CA ALA A 144 -11.85 14.85 11.85
C ALA A 144 -11.51 13.76 10.83
N ALA A 145 -10.22 13.40 10.69
CA ALA A 145 -9.75 12.34 9.80
C ALA A 145 -9.72 10.94 10.44
N GLN A 146 -9.86 10.80 11.78
CA GLN A 146 -9.73 9.50 12.46
C GLN A 146 -10.76 8.46 11.98
N ASP A 147 -11.97 8.91 11.62
CA ASP A 147 -13.05 8.01 11.17
C ASP A 147 -13.05 7.75 9.66
N LEU A 148 -12.03 8.21 8.92
CA LEU A 148 -12.02 8.07 7.45
C LEU A 148 -11.70 6.66 6.99
N PHE A 149 -10.79 5.98 7.68
CA PHE A 149 -10.44 4.60 7.39
C PHE A 149 -11.51 3.65 7.90
N LYS A 150 -11.91 2.71 7.04
CA LYS A 150 -12.95 1.71 7.30
C LYS A 150 -12.31 0.34 7.40
N THR A 151 -12.10 -0.13 8.63
CA THR A 151 -11.54 -1.46 8.90
C THR A 151 -12.39 -2.55 8.24
N GLY A 152 -11.72 -3.51 7.58
CA GLY A 152 -12.40 -4.59 6.85
C GLY A 152 -13.05 -4.17 5.53
N GLU A 153 -12.93 -2.91 5.12
CA GLU A 153 -13.43 -2.38 3.86
C GLU A 153 -12.27 -1.88 2.98
N TRP A 154 -12.58 -1.63 1.70
CA TRP A 154 -11.64 -0.99 0.79
C TRP A 154 -11.62 0.51 1.05
N ASN A 155 -10.41 1.04 1.21
CA ASN A 155 -10.16 2.45 1.45
C ASN A 155 -9.27 2.97 0.32
N HIS A 156 -9.72 4.04 -0.34
CA HIS A 156 -8.95 4.68 -1.39
C HIS A 156 -7.97 5.66 -0.77
N TYR A 157 -6.68 5.48 -1.04
CA TYR A 157 -5.60 6.35 -0.63
C TYR A 157 -5.11 7.18 -1.79
N THR A 158 -4.84 8.45 -1.53
CA THR A 158 -4.06 9.32 -2.40
C THR A 158 -2.88 9.85 -1.60
N ILE A 159 -1.67 9.78 -2.17
CA ILE A 159 -0.46 10.37 -1.58
C ILE A 159 0.19 11.26 -2.63
N GLU A 160 0.31 12.55 -2.31
CA GLU A 160 0.98 13.55 -3.15
C GLU A 160 2.34 13.87 -2.54
N CYS A 161 3.39 13.57 -3.30
CA CYS A 161 4.78 13.86 -2.96
C CYS A 161 5.30 14.87 -4.00
N ILE A 162 5.31 16.17 -3.68
CA ILE A 162 5.73 17.23 -4.62
C ILE A 162 6.68 18.19 -3.91
N GLY A 163 7.90 18.33 -4.44
CA GLY A 163 8.97 19.06 -3.77
C GLY A 163 9.22 18.50 -2.37
N ASN A 164 9.16 19.35 -1.35
CA ASN A 164 9.37 18.96 0.05
C ASN A 164 8.06 18.63 0.81
N THR A 165 6.94 18.52 0.10
CA THR A 165 5.62 18.32 0.71
C THR A 165 5.13 16.90 0.47
N ILE A 166 4.56 16.30 1.52
CA ILE A 166 3.86 15.01 1.48
C ILE A 166 2.46 15.26 2.01
N LYS A 167 1.44 15.04 1.19
CA LYS A 167 0.03 15.12 1.60
C LYS A 167 -0.65 13.78 1.41
N THR A 168 -1.63 13.52 2.26
CA THR A 168 -2.36 12.26 2.24
C THR A 168 -3.87 12.50 2.28
N TRP A 169 -4.60 11.64 1.58
CA TRP A 169 -6.06 11.58 1.61
C TRP A 169 -6.50 10.14 1.77
N ILE A 170 -7.61 9.95 2.48
CA ILE A 170 -8.35 8.70 2.53
C ILE A 170 -9.78 8.99 2.11
N ASN A 171 -10.30 8.19 1.18
CA ASN A 171 -11.67 8.30 0.66
C ASN A 171 -11.99 9.75 0.22
N ASN A 172 -11.05 10.35 -0.51
CA ASN A 172 -11.07 11.72 -1.03
C ASN A 172 -11.10 12.84 0.03
N LYS A 173 -10.80 12.53 1.30
CA LYS A 173 -10.76 13.52 2.38
C LYS A 173 -9.34 13.66 2.94
N PRO A 174 -8.86 14.90 3.18
CA PRO A 174 -7.48 15.16 3.59
C PRO A 174 -7.19 14.64 5.00
N VAL A 175 -5.99 14.08 5.19
CA VAL A 175 -5.52 13.55 6.47
C VAL A 175 -4.31 14.32 6.98
N ALA A 176 -3.18 14.28 6.26
CA ALA A 176 -1.91 14.91 6.66
C ALA A 176 -1.32 15.81 5.57
N THR A 177 -0.45 16.75 5.97
CA THR A 177 0.32 17.67 5.10
C THR A 177 1.65 18.07 5.73
#